data_AF-A0A2N2XQ72-F1
#
_entry.id   AF-A0A2N2XQ72-F1
#
_cell.length_a   1.000
_cell.length_b   1.000
_cell.length_c   1.000
_cell.angle_alpha   90.00
_cell.angle_beta   90.00
_cell.angle_gamma   90.00
#
_symmetry.space_group_name_H-M   'P 1'
#
loop_
_entity.id
_entity.type
_entity.pdbx_description
1 polymer ?
#
loop_
_entity_poly.entity_id
_entity_poly.type
_entity_poly.pdbx_seq_one_letter_code
_entity_poly.pdbx_strand_id
1 'polypeptide(L)' 'QQEVVSEFAAGTQALVGRTISNYLMRGFNHLMVSYGCTGGRHRSVYMANQMKTYIEKNFGVEVTLHHREQLLP' A
#
# COMPACT_ATOMS: atom_id res chain seq x y z
N GLN A 1 12.34 17.28 -4.18
CA GLN A 1 11.84 16.00 -4.74
C GLN A 1 11.40 15.00 -3.67
N GLN A 2 12.14 14.84 -2.56
CA GLN A 2 11.81 13.90 -1.48
C GLN A 2 10.50 14.24 -0.74
N GLU A 3 10.16 15.53 -0.64
CA GLU A 3 8.96 16.02 0.03
C GLU A 3 7.65 15.60 -0.66
N VAL A 4 7.58 15.70 -1.99
CA VAL A 4 6.40 15.31 -2.79
C VAL A 4 6.07 13.82 -2.64
N VAL A 5 7.11 12.97 -2.56
CA VAL A 5 6.93 11.53 -2.36
C VAL A 5 6.38 11.23 -0.96
N SER A 6 6.89 11.96 0.04
CA SER A 6 6.40 11.85 1.43
C SER A 6 4.94 12.28 1.55
N GLU A 7 4.57 13.40 0.91
CA GLU A 7 3.20 13.90 0.89
C GLU A 7 2.24 12.91 0.23
N PHE A 8 2.62 12.37 -0.94
CA PHE A 8 1.82 11.35 -1.62
C PHE A 8 1.67 10.08 -0.76
N ALA A 9 2.74 9.63 -0.11
CA ALA A 9 2.68 8.49 0.81
C ALA A 9 1.72 8.75 1.97
N ALA A 10 1.83 9.91 2.64
CA ALA A 10 0.96 10.29 3.74
C ALA A 10 -0.52 10.35 3.33
N GLY A 11 -0.82 10.94 2.17
CA GLY A 11 -2.17 11.01 1.63
C GLY A 11 -2.78 9.63 1.36
N THR A 12 -2.02 8.73 0.73
CA THR A 12 -2.50 7.38 0.43
C THR A 12 -2.63 6.51 1.68
N GLN A 13 -1.71 6.64 2.64
CA GLN A 13 -1.79 5.98 3.96
C GLN A 13 -3.05 6.38 4.72
N ALA A 14 -3.37 7.69 4.75
CA ALA A 14 -4.58 8.16 5.41
C ALA A 14 -5.86 7.59 4.76
N LEU A 15 -5.90 7.55 3.42
CA LEU A 15 -7.04 6.98 2.68
C LEU A 15 -7.20 5.47 2.94
N VAL A 16 -6.12 4.71 2.80
CA VAL A 16 -6.14 3.25 2.97
C VAL A 16 -6.41 2.89 4.44
N GLY A 17 -5.79 3.58 5.40
CA GLY A 17 -6.01 3.33 6.82
C GLY A 17 -7.48 3.51 7.24
N ARG A 18 -8.13 4.58 6.78
CA ARG A 18 -9.58 4.78 7.00
C ARG A 18 -10.41 3.66 6.38
N THR A 19 -10.02 3.18 5.21
CA THR A 19 -10.69 2.09 4.50
C THR A 19 -10.55 0.76 5.25
N ILE A 20 -9.35 0.44 5.75
CA ILE A 20 -9.09 -0.76 6.55
C ILE A 20 -9.94 -0.74 7.82
N SER A 21 -9.95 0.37 8.58
CA SER A 21 -10.78 0.47 9.78
C SER A 21 -12.26 0.23 9.49
N ASN A 22 -12.77 0.77 8.37
CA ASN A 22 -14.15 0.54 7.96
C ASN A 22 -14.40 -0.93 7.58
N TYR A 23 -13.47 -1.56 6.89
CA TYR A 23 -13.58 -2.97 6.47
C TYR A 23 -13.59 -3.91 7.68
N LEU A 24 -12.69 -3.67 8.64
CA LEU A 24 -12.64 -4.42 9.90
C LEU A 24 -13.96 -4.30 10.67
N MET A 25 -14.51 -3.08 10.78
CA MET A 25 -15.79 -2.84 11.44
C MET A 25 -16.97 -3.58 10.77
N ARG A 26 -16.92 -3.71 9.43
CA ARG A 26 -17.98 -4.36 8.64
C ARG A 26 -17.77 -5.86 8.43
N GLY A 27 -16.66 -6.42 8.91
CA GLY A 27 -16.32 -7.84 8.71
C GLY A 27 -15.97 -8.19 7.26
N PHE A 28 -15.40 -7.24 6.49
CA PHE A 28 -14.90 -7.52 5.15
C PHE A 28 -13.51 -8.14 5.19
N ASN A 29 -13.30 -9.17 4.38
CA ASN A 29 -12.12 -10.02 4.48
C ASN A 29 -10.95 -9.59 3.59
N HIS A 30 -11.21 -8.83 2.51
CA HIS A 30 -10.19 -8.52 1.51
C HIS A 30 -10.26 -7.07 1.05
N LEU A 31 -9.10 -6.40 1.10
CA LEU A 31 -8.87 -5.09 0.51
C LEU A 31 -7.64 -5.18 -0.40
N MET A 32 -7.78 -4.74 -1.65
CA MET A 32 -6.67 -4.65 -2.60
C MET A 32 -6.32 -3.18 -2.86
N VAL A 33 -5.04 -2.84 -2.75
CA VAL A 33 -4.50 -1.53 -3.07
C VAL A 33 -3.40 -1.72 -4.11
N SER A 34 -3.41 -0.94 -5.19
CA SER A 34 -2.45 -1.05 -6.27
C SER A 34 -1.79 0.29 -6.57
N TYR A 35 -0.48 0.27 -6.74
CA TYR A 35 0.32 1.43 -7.16
C TYR A 35 0.87 1.20 -8.55
N GLY A 36 0.74 2.21 -9.43
CA GLY A 36 1.19 2.16 -10.81
C GLY A 36 2.29 3.19 -11.11
N CYS A 37 3.29 2.80 -11.90
CA CYS A 37 4.20 3.72 -12.57
C CYS A 37 4.49 3.19 -13.98
N THR A 38 5.05 4.02 -14.86
CA THR A 38 5.19 3.69 -16.29
C THR A 38 5.80 2.31 -16.57
N GLY A 39 6.88 1.95 -15.86
CA GLY A 39 7.55 0.65 -16.03
C GLY A 39 7.32 -0.36 -14.92
N GLY A 40 6.45 -0.06 -13.94
CA GLY A 40 6.12 -0.98 -12.84
C GLY A 40 7.23 -1.35 -11.84
N ARG A 41 8.47 -0.87 -12.02
CA ARG A 41 9.67 -1.41 -11.32
C ARG A 41 10.27 -0.55 -10.21
N HIS A 42 9.93 0.74 -10.13
CA HIS A 42 10.60 1.67 -9.21
C HIS A 42 9.61 2.34 -8.24
N ARG A 43 8.84 3.32 -8.74
CA ARG A 43 7.97 4.15 -7.90
C ARG A 43 6.79 3.37 -7.31
N SER A 44 6.16 2.52 -8.13
CA SER A 44 5.08 1.63 -7.68
C SER A 44 5.56 0.63 -6.63
N VAL A 45 6.72 0.00 -6.88
CA VAL A 45 7.36 -0.95 -5.95
C VAL A 45 7.65 -0.28 -4.61
N TYR A 46 8.27 0.90 -4.64
CA TYR A 46 8.59 1.65 -3.43
C TYR A 46 7.33 2.01 -2.62
N MET A 47 6.28 2.55 -3.28
CA MET A 47 5.03 2.90 -2.61
C MET A 47 4.31 1.68 -2.02
N ALA A 48 4.26 0.56 -2.74
CA ALA A 48 3.63 -0.66 -2.25
C ALA A 48 4.35 -1.22 -1.02
N ASN A 49 5.68 -1.17 -0.98
CA ASN A 49 6.46 -1.56 0.20
C ASN A 49 6.21 -0.62 1.39
N GLN A 50 6.20 0.70 1.16
CA GLN A 50 5.90 1.68 2.22
C GLN A 50 4.49 1.48 2.80
N MET A 51 3.50 1.19 1.95
CA MET A 51 2.14 0.90 2.40
C MET A 51 2.09 -0.40 3.21
N LYS A 52 2.79 -1.46 2.79
CA LYS A 52 2.90 -2.70 3.57
C LYS A 52 3.39 -2.42 4.99
N THR A 53 4.53 -1.73 5.13
CA THR A 53 5.09 -1.38 6.45
C THR A 53 4.12 -0.55 7.28
N TYR A 54 3.43 0.41 6.67
CA TYR A 54 2.39 1.18 7.35
C TYR A 54 1.25 0.30 7.86
N ILE A 55 0.74 -0.63 7.04
CA ILE A 55 -0.39 -1.48 7.43
C ILE A 55 0.02 -2.44 8.55
N GLU A 56 1.16 -3.12 8.40
CA GLU A 56 1.67 -4.08 9.39
C GLU A 56 1.89 -3.43 10.75
N LYS A 57 2.36 -2.18 10.78
CA LYS A 57 2.57 -1.44 12.03
C LYS A 57 1.28 -1.02 12.74
N ASN A 58 0.19 -0.77 11.99
CA ASN A 58 -0.97 -0.07 12.53
C ASN A 58 -2.26 -0.90 12.66
N PHE A 59 -2.41 -1.99 11.88
CA PHE A 59 -3.71 -2.68 11.79
C PHE A 59 -3.68 -4.17 12.16
N GLY A 60 -2.50 -4.79 12.32
CA GLY A 60 -2.39 -6.19 12.72
C GLY A 60 -3.07 -7.18 11.75
N VAL A 61 -3.17 -6.81 10.47
CA VAL A 61 -3.75 -7.63 9.40
C VAL A 61 -2.64 -8.26 8.56
N GLU A 62 -2.95 -9.38 7.91
CA GLU A 62 -2.05 -9.98 6.93
C GLU A 62 -1.94 -9.08 5.68
N VAL A 63 -0.71 -8.88 5.19
CA VAL A 63 -0.44 -8.11 3.97
C VAL A 63 0.37 -8.95 2.99
N THR A 64 -0.26 -9.35 1.89
CA THR A 64 0.43 -9.97 0.75
C THR A 64 0.87 -8.90 -0.24
N LEU A 65 2.15 -8.88 -0.59
CA LEU A 65 2.72 -7.94 -1.55
C LEU A 65 2.95 -8.65 -2.90
N HIS A 66 2.48 -8.06 -3.99
CA HIS A 66 2.65 -8.59 -5.34
C HIS A 66 3.16 -7.50 -6.30
N HIS A 67 4.34 -7.69 -6.87
CA HIS A 67 4.94 -6.79 -7.85
C HIS A 67 4.80 -7.38 -9.26
N ARG A 68 3.79 -6.94 -10.01
CA ARG A 68 3.39 -7.56 -11.29
C ARG A 68 4.53 -7.63 -12.32
N GLU A 69 5.36 -6.60 -12.42
CA GLU A 69 6.42 -6.46 -13.44
C GLU A 69 7.77 -6.98 -12.95
N GLN A 70 7.84 -7.44 -11.69
CA GLN A 70 8.99 -8.12 -11.12
C GLN A 70 8.63 -9.61 -11.03
N LEU A 71 8.97 -10.35 -12.08
CA LEU A 71 9.03 -11.81 -12.01
C LEU A 71 10.11 -12.15 -10.98
N LEU A 72 9.72 -12.56 -9.78
CA LEU A 72 10.64 -13.32 -8.93
C LEU A 72 10.91 -14.67 -9.64
N PRO A 73 12.13 -15.21 -9.57
CA PRO A 73 12.40 -16.59 -9.98
C PRO A 73 11.50 -17.59 -9.25
#